data_AF-A0A4Q2YQ57-F1
#
_entry.id   AF-A0A4Q2YQ57-F1
#
_cell.length_a   1.000
_cell.length_b   1.000
_cell.length_c   1.000
_cell.angle_alpha   90.00
_cell.angle_beta   90.00
_cell.angle_gamma   90.00
#
_symmetry.space_group_name_H-M   'P 1'
#
loop_
_entity.id
_entity.type
_entity.pdbx_description
1 polymer ?
#
loop_
_entity_poly.entity_id
_entity_poly.type
_entity_poly.pdbx_seq_one_letter_code
_entity_poly.pdbx_strand_id
1 'polypeptide(L)'
;MNVKLAPPFRLGGFQSVAKPGFALIVTLSLMVLLLVIAVGLLSLGSISLRRTSSDLAASVARGNARLALMMALGDLQKNLGDDRRISADASIFDGAANPNALGVWKSWSPKLALEPTGASPRYASEKDSRFVGWLTSGGDPDEKAMVGWAKTGTTENPVKLFGEMTDGFVLDGSKVEVPGGRTGIRGSFAWAVVQDATKAKINVGGPEDTKKRDINDELQAQARPDLTVSDGLKQPVDGWDKRANRVVSMRQAELDPDLRKSDEKVAERGDFTANGFGLLTDVVNG
;
A
#
# COMPACT_ATOMS: atom_id res chain seq x y z
N MET A 1 -54.17 -81.47 75.73
CA MET A 1 -53.88 -82.11 74.43
C MET A 1 -53.02 -81.14 73.63
N ASN A 2 -51.75 -81.50 73.40
CA ASN A 2 -50.76 -80.70 72.68
C ASN A 2 -51.05 -80.71 71.17
N VAL A 3 -51.06 -79.55 70.52
CA VAL A 3 -50.94 -79.43 69.06
C VAL A 3 -49.74 -78.55 68.72
N LYS A 4 -48.93 -79.06 67.81
CA LYS A 4 -47.57 -78.70 67.41
C LYS A 4 -47.57 -77.58 66.33
N LEU A 5 -46.76 -76.55 66.55
CA LEU A 5 -45.91 -75.74 65.64
C LEU A 5 -46.34 -75.38 64.20
N ALA A 6 -46.17 -74.09 63.87
CA ALA A 6 -45.75 -73.59 62.54
C ALA A 6 -44.66 -72.48 62.70
N PRO A 7 -43.59 -72.43 61.88
CA PRO A 7 -42.46 -71.49 61.98
C PRO A 7 -42.67 -70.20 61.13
N PRO A 8 -41.77 -69.18 61.21
CA PRO A 8 -42.10 -67.79 60.86
C PRO A 8 -41.90 -67.47 59.37
N PHE A 9 -42.74 -66.57 58.85
CA PHE A 9 -42.51 -65.90 57.56
C PHE A 9 -41.33 -64.93 57.70
N ARG A 10 -40.16 -65.30 57.14
CA ARG A 10 -39.04 -64.38 56.92
C ARG A 10 -39.25 -63.66 55.58
N LEU A 11 -39.41 -62.34 55.63
CA LEU A 11 -39.27 -61.47 54.45
C LEU A 11 -37.82 -61.57 53.96
N GLY A 12 -37.64 -62.18 52.79
CA GLY A 12 -36.36 -62.22 52.10
C GLY A 12 -35.93 -60.80 51.73
N GLY A 13 -34.89 -60.30 52.41
CA GLY A 13 -34.18 -59.10 51.98
C GLY A 13 -33.46 -59.40 50.67
N PHE A 14 -33.82 -58.68 49.61
CA PHE A 14 -33.04 -58.63 48.38
C PHE A 14 -31.67 -57.99 48.70
N GLN A 15 -30.65 -58.81 48.97
CA GLN A 15 -29.28 -58.33 48.94
C GLN A 15 -28.85 -58.18 47.47
N SER A 16 -28.89 -56.94 46.99
CA SER A 16 -28.23 -56.53 45.76
C SER A 16 -26.72 -56.68 45.95
N VAL A 17 -26.13 -57.74 45.39
CA VAL A 17 -24.68 -57.84 45.20
C VAL A 17 -24.28 -56.84 44.11
N ALA A 18 -24.02 -55.60 44.51
CA ALA A 18 -23.45 -54.59 43.62
C ALA A 18 -22.03 -55.03 43.24
N LYS A 19 -21.78 -55.30 41.96
CA LYS A 19 -20.43 -55.59 41.44
C LYS A 19 -19.56 -54.35 41.65
N PRO A 20 -18.50 -54.39 42.50
CA PRO A 20 -17.71 -53.20 42.84
C PRO A 20 -16.95 -52.59 41.66
N GLY A 21 -16.83 -53.30 40.53
CA GLY A 21 -16.16 -52.81 39.31
C GLY A 21 -17.04 -52.01 38.34
N PHE A 22 -18.37 -52.20 38.33
CA PHE A 22 -19.24 -51.54 37.34
C PHE A 22 -19.36 -50.04 37.59
N ALA A 23 -19.50 -49.63 38.86
CA ALA A 23 -19.52 -48.23 39.25
C ALA A 23 -18.20 -47.52 38.85
N LEU A 24 -17.06 -48.20 39.00
CA LEU A 24 -15.74 -47.65 38.65
C LEU A 24 -15.58 -47.42 37.14
N ILE A 25 -16.08 -48.33 36.31
CA ILE A 25 -16.05 -48.18 34.85
C ILE A 25 -16.93 -47.01 34.41
N VAL A 26 -18.11 -46.86 35.02
CA VAL A 26 -19.03 -45.75 34.73
C VAL A 26 -18.42 -44.42 35.15
N THR A 27 -17.80 -44.33 36.33
CA THR A 27 -17.16 -43.08 36.78
C THR A 27 -15.92 -42.75 35.96
N LEU A 28 -15.10 -43.73 35.59
CA LEU A 28 -13.93 -43.52 34.72
C LEU A 28 -14.38 -43.04 33.33
N SER A 29 -15.40 -43.67 32.74
CA SER A 29 -15.93 -43.28 31.44
C SER A 29 -16.54 -41.88 31.48
N LEU A 30 -17.24 -41.53 32.57
CA LEU A 30 -17.80 -40.19 32.78
C LEU A 30 -16.69 -39.15 32.97
N MET A 31 -15.65 -39.44 33.75
CA MET A 31 -14.51 -38.56 33.95
C MET A 31 -13.74 -38.32 32.64
N VAL A 32 -13.52 -39.38 31.84
CA VAL A 32 -12.89 -39.27 30.53
C VAL A 32 -13.74 -38.43 29.57
N LEU A 33 -15.06 -38.64 29.56
CA LEU A 33 -15.98 -37.82 28.77
C LEU A 33 -15.91 -36.33 29.17
N LEU A 34 -15.97 -36.04 30.46
CA LEU A 34 -15.86 -34.67 30.98
C LEU A 34 -14.50 -34.04 30.66
N LEU A 35 -13.41 -34.80 30.74
CA LEU A 35 -12.07 -34.35 30.38
C LEU A 35 -12.00 -33.95 28.90
N VAL A 36 -12.52 -34.80 28.00
CA VAL A 36 -12.54 -34.52 26.55
C VAL A 36 -13.34 -33.26 26.25
N ILE A 37 -14.50 -33.08 26.88
CA ILE A 37 -15.31 -31.87 26.72
C ILE A 37 -14.56 -30.64 27.25
N ALA A 38 -13.95 -30.73 28.43
CA ALA A 38 -13.21 -29.63 29.03
C ALA A 38 -12.03 -29.19 28.15
N VAL A 39 -11.25 -30.14 27.62
CA VAL A 39 -10.13 -29.87 26.69
C VAL A 39 -10.65 -29.28 25.37
N GLY A 40 -11.75 -29.79 24.84
CA GLY A 40 -12.39 -29.25 23.64
C GLY A 40 -12.80 -27.78 23.82
N LEU A 41 -13.46 -27.45 24.93
CA LEU A 41 -13.86 -26.07 25.25
C LEU A 41 -12.66 -25.15 25.50
N LEU A 42 -11.63 -25.64 26.18
CA LEU A 42 -10.39 -24.88 26.40
C LEU A 42 -9.66 -24.58 25.08
N SER A 43 -9.65 -25.54 24.17
CA SER A 43 -9.07 -25.36 22.83
C SER A 43 -9.84 -24.29 22.04
N LEU A 44 -11.16 -24.36 22.02
CA LEU A 44 -12.02 -23.37 21.37
C LEU A 44 -11.87 -21.98 21.98
N GLY A 45 -11.85 -21.87 23.32
CA GLY A 45 -11.60 -20.61 24.02
C GLY A 45 -10.24 -20.01 23.66
N SER A 46 -9.19 -20.83 23.62
CA SER A 46 -7.83 -20.40 23.24
C SER A 46 -7.75 -19.91 21.79
N ILE A 47 -8.43 -20.60 20.86
CA ILE A 47 -8.51 -20.19 19.45
C ILE A 47 -9.29 -18.87 19.32
N SER A 48 -10.40 -18.73 20.05
CA SER A 48 -11.22 -17.51 20.05
C SER A 48 -10.41 -16.30 20.50
N LEU A 49 -9.68 -16.41 21.62
CA LEU A 49 -8.84 -15.33 22.14
C LEU A 49 -7.75 -14.90 21.14
N ARG A 50 -7.11 -15.88 20.47
CA ARG A 50 -6.10 -15.59 19.44
C ARG A 50 -6.69 -14.85 18.25
N ARG A 51 -7.89 -15.25 17.79
CA ARG A 51 -8.60 -14.56 16.70
C ARG A 51 -8.94 -13.12 17.08
N THR A 52 -9.53 -12.90 18.26
CA THR A 52 -9.86 -11.55 18.75
C THR A 52 -8.62 -10.64 18.82
N SER A 53 -7.48 -11.16 19.28
CA SER A 53 -6.23 -10.39 19.30
C SER A 53 -5.74 -10.02 17.90
N SER A 54 -5.82 -10.95 16.94
CA SER A 54 -5.48 -10.69 15.54
C SER A 54 -6.41 -9.67 14.89
N ASP A 55 -7.71 -9.77 15.15
CA ASP A 55 -8.71 -8.84 14.60
C ASP A 55 -8.53 -7.42 15.16
N LEU A 56 -8.20 -7.31 16.45
CA LEU A 56 -7.85 -6.05 17.08
C LEU A 56 -6.61 -5.42 16.42
N ALA A 57 -5.54 -6.18 16.26
CA ALA A 57 -4.31 -5.70 15.60
C ALA A 57 -4.58 -5.25 14.16
N ALA A 58 -5.36 -6.02 13.39
CA ALA A 58 -5.73 -5.67 12.03
C ALA A 58 -6.63 -4.43 11.96
N SER A 59 -7.52 -4.22 12.93
CA SER A 59 -8.36 -3.02 13.03
C SER A 59 -7.50 -1.78 13.30
N VAL A 60 -6.56 -1.86 14.25
CA VAL A 60 -5.63 -0.77 14.55
C VAL A 60 -4.73 -0.45 13.37
N ALA A 61 -4.18 -1.46 12.69
CA ALA A 61 -3.37 -1.26 11.48
C ALA A 61 -4.16 -0.53 10.38
N ARG A 62 -5.42 -0.91 10.14
CA ARG A 62 -6.29 -0.21 9.18
C ARG A 62 -6.61 1.22 9.62
N GLY A 63 -6.81 1.46 10.92
CA GLY A 63 -6.98 2.80 11.48
C GLY A 63 -5.76 3.69 11.23
N ASN A 64 -4.57 3.17 11.51
CA ASN A 64 -3.31 3.85 11.27
C ASN A 64 -3.08 4.12 9.77
N ALA A 65 -3.39 3.17 8.89
CA ALA A 65 -3.29 3.36 7.44
C ALA A 65 -4.24 4.47 6.95
N ARG A 66 -5.48 4.53 7.45
CA ARG A 66 -6.42 5.61 7.13
C ARG A 66 -5.90 6.96 7.62
N LEU A 67 -5.34 7.02 8.82
CA LEU A 67 -4.70 8.23 9.34
C LEU A 67 -3.52 8.66 8.46
N ALA A 68 -2.64 7.73 8.08
CA ALA A 68 -1.56 7.99 7.13
C ALA A 68 -2.06 8.59 5.82
N LEU A 69 -3.12 8.02 5.23
CA LEU A 69 -3.74 8.56 4.01
C LEU A 69 -4.30 9.97 4.22
N MET A 70 -4.98 10.22 5.33
CA MET A 70 -5.50 11.57 5.65
C MET A 70 -4.36 12.59 5.81
N MET A 71 -3.27 12.22 6.46
CA MET A 71 -2.08 13.06 6.59
C MET A 71 -1.44 13.34 5.23
N ALA A 72 -1.25 12.30 4.40
CA ALA A 72 -0.68 12.43 3.07
C ALA A 72 -1.54 13.35 2.17
N LEU A 73 -2.86 13.18 2.19
CA LEU A 73 -3.79 14.04 1.45
C LEU A 73 -3.78 15.48 1.97
N GLY A 74 -3.69 15.67 3.28
CA GLY A 74 -3.57 16.99 3.89
C GLY A 74 -2.31 17.73 3.46
N ASP A 75 -1.16 17.06 3.51
CA ASP A 75 0.12 17.65 3.06
C ASP A 75 0.15 17.86 1.54
N LEU A 76 -0.45 16.96 0.77
CA LEU A 76 -0.65 17.14 -0.67
C LEU A 76 -1.45 18.41 -0.96
N GLN A 77 -2.62 18.57 -0.34
CA GLN A 77 -3.48 19.74 -0.56
C GLN A 77 -2.83 21.03 -0.05
N LYS A 78 -2.12 20.98 1.08
CA LYS A 78 -1.40 22.13 1.62
C LYS A 78 -0.29 22.62 0.68
N ASN A 79 0.46 21.69 0.08
CA ASN A 79 1.64 22.02 -0.72
C ASN A 79 1.34 22.22 -2.22
N LEU A 80 0.39 21.45 -2.79
CA LEU A 80 -0.01 21.47 -4.21
C LEU A 80 -1.38 22.14 -4.46
N GLY A 81 -2.05 22.69 -3.44
CA GLY A 81 -3.37 23.31 -3.61
C GLY A 81 -3.38 24.66 -4.33
N ASP A 82 -2.22 25.32 -4.47
CA ASP A 82 -2.07 26.53 -5.31
C ASP A 82 -1.72 26.08 -6.74
N ASP A 83 -2.46 26.55 -7.73
CA ASP A 83 -2.28 26.16 -9.15
C ASP A 83 -0.90 26.54 -9.71
N ARG A 84 -0.13 27.36 -8.97
CA ARG A 84 1.26 27.74 -9.30
C ARG A 84 2.29 26.84 -8.63
N ARG A 85 1.98 25.55 -8.51
CA ARG A 85 2.88 24.54 -7.93
C ARG A 85 3.25 23.51 -8.99
N ILE A 86 4.49 23.07 -8.92
CA ILE A 86 5.02 21.99 -9.76
C ILE A 86 5.60 20.92 -8.85
N SER A 87 5.41 19.66 -9.24
CA SER A 87 6.00 18.51 -8.57
C SER A 87 7.10 17.89 -9.44
N ALA A 88 8.12 17.36 -8.78
CA ALA A 88 9.18 16.61 -9.44
C ALA A 88 9.77 15.60 -8.47
N ASP A 89 10.27 14.50 -9.02
CA ASP A 89 10.96 13.49 -8.22
C ASP A 89 12.37 14.00 -7.88
N ALA A 90 12.91 13.55 -6.75
CA ALA A 90 14.27 13.88 -6.33
C ALA A 90 15.37 13.39 -7.30
N SER A 91 15.03 12.50 -8.24
CA SER A 91 15.89 12.03 -9.34
C SER A 91 16.41 13.16 -10.23
N ILE A 92 15.83 14.36 -10.17
CA ILE A 92 16.39 15.56 -10.80
C ILE A 92 17.76 15.98 -10.23
N PHE A 93 18.16 15.42 -9.08
CA PHE A 93 19.47 15.63 -8.46
C PHE A 93 20.34 14.39 -8.68
N ASP A 94 21.55 14.62 -9.20
CA ASP A 94 22.54 13.56 -9.35
C ASP A 94 22.99 13.02 -7.98
N GLY A 95 23.03 11.70 -7.83
CA GLY A 95 23.39 11.02 -6.58
C GLY A 95 22.41 11.21 -5.42
N ALA A 96 21.13 11.50 -5.67
CA ALA A 96 20.13 11.63 -4.61
C ALA A 96 20.03 10.37 -3.73
N ALA A 97 19.99 10.56 -2.40
CA ALA A 97 19.78 9.47 -1.44
C ALA A 97 18.38 8.85 -1.56
N ASN A 98 17.39 9.66 -1.90
CA ASN A 98 15.99 9.24 -2.03
C ASN A 98 15.42 9.70 -3.40
N PRO A 99 15.81 9.09 -4.54
CA PRO A 99 15.49 9.61 -5.88
C PRO A 99 14.00 9.61 -6.21
N ASN A 100 13.21 8.73 -5.59
CA ASN A 100 11.77 8.58 -5.87
C ASN A 100 10.89 9.43 -4.94
N ALA A 101 11.50 10.25 -4.07
CA ALA A 101 10.74 11.15 -3.21
C ALA A 101 10.15 12.30 -4.04
N LEU A 102 8.86 12.58 -3.82
CA LEU A 102 8.16 13.66 -4.51
C LEU A 102 8.39 14.99 -3.80
N GLY A 103 8.97 15.95 -4.52
CA GLY A 103 9.16 17.32 -4.06
C GLY A 103 8.14 18.27 -4.68
N VAL A 104 7.93 19.41 -4.02
CA VAL A 104 7.06 20.48 -4.49
C VAL A 104 7.83 21.79 -4.58
N TRP A 105 7.67 22.50 -5.70
CA TRP A 105 8.25 23.81 -5.95
C TRP A 105 7.17 24.82 -6.37
N LYS A 106 7.43 26.09 -6.10
CA LYS A 106 6.68 27.20 -6.70
C LYS A 106 7.12 27.36 -8.15
N SER A 107 6.15 27.39 -9.06
CA SER A 107 6.40 27.62 -10.47
C SER A 107 7.04 28.99 -10.68
N TRP A 108 7.89 29.08 -11.70
CA TRP A 108 8.58 30.30 -12.07
C TRP A 108 9.07 30.24 -13.51
N SER A 109 9.05 31.39 -14.17
CA SER A 109 9.67 31.58 -15.47
C SER A 109 10.64 32.75 -15.44
N PRO A 110 11.85 32.59 -15.99
CA PRO A 110 12.79 33.69 -16.16
C PRO A 110 12.38 34.72 -17.22
N LYS A 111 11.24 34.52 -17.91
CA LYS A 111 10.73 35.43 -18.95
C LYS A 111 11.79 35.82 -19.99
N LEU A 112 12.62 34.86 -20.41
CA LEU A 112 13.72 35.06 -21.36
C LEU A 112 13.29 35.70 -22.69
N ALA A 113 12.02 35.54 -23.09
CA ALA A 113 11.47 36.18 -24.28
C ALA A 113 11.38 37.72 -24.17
N LEU A 114 11.27 38.27 -22.96
CA LEU A 114 11.22 39.71 -22.70
C LEU A 114 12.63 40.33 -22.66
N GLU A 115 13.63 39.55 -22.25
CA GLU A 115 15.02 39.99 -22.11
C GLU A 115 16.00 38.96 -22.73
N PRO A 116 16.00 38.80 -24.07
CA PRO A 116 16.74 37.73 -24.74
C PRO A 116 18.26 37.88 -24.66
N THR A 117 18.77 39.07 -24.37
CA THR A 117 20.20 39.35 -24.17
C THR A 117 20.59 39.41 -22.69
N GLY A 118 19.68 39.09 -21.77
CA GLY A 118 19.92 39.07 -20.34
C GLY A 118 20.88 37.93 -19.91
N ALA A 119 21.50 38.09 -18.75
CA ALA A 119 22.29 37.02 -18.15
C ALA A 119 21.40 35.81 -17.83
N SER A 120 21.90 34.60 -18.10
CA SER A 120 21.15 33.39 -17.77
C SER A 120 20.89 33.30 -16.25
N PRO A 121 19.65 32.98 -15.84
CA PRO A 121 19.34 32.83 -14.43
C PRO A 121 20.15 31.72 -13.77
N ARG A 122 20.40 31.88 -12.46
CA ARG A 122 21.02 30.85 -11.65
C ARG A 122 19.98 29.81 -11.22
N TYR A 123 19.70 28.84 -12.08
CA TYR A 123 18.69 27.80 -11.84
C TYR A 123 18.85 27.05 -10.51
N ALA A 124 20.07 26.81 -10.03
CA ALA A 124 20.31 26.17 -8.74
C ALA A 124 19.73 26.99 -7.57
N SER A 125 19.94 28.31 -7.58
CA SER A 125 19.42 29.22 -6.55
C SER A 125 17.90 29.36 -6.60
N GLU A 126 17.31 29.29 -7.79
CA GLU A 126 15.86 29.35 -7.97
C GLU A 126 15.19 28.06 -7.49
N LYS A 127 15.81 26.89 -7.75
CA LYS A 127 15.33 25.59 -7.25
C LYS A 127 15.32 25.53 -5.73
N ASP A 128 16.34 26.07 -5.07
CA ASP A 128 16.42 26.07 -3.61
C ASP A 128 15.45 27.09 -2.99
N SER A 129 15.38 28.32 -3.53
CA SER A 129 14.53 29.38 -2.93
C SER A 129 13.03 29.18 -3.13
N ARG A 130 12.63 28.40 -4.15
CA ARG A 130 11.23 28.13 -4.49
C ARG A 130 10.75 26.77 -4.00
N PHE A 131 11.60 26.02 -3.33
CA PHE A 131 11.23 24.75 -2.76
C PHE A 131 10.20 24.92 -1.63
N VAL A 132 9.22 24.04 -1.60
CA VAL A 132 8.15 24.04 -0.58
C VAL A 132 8.35 22.89 0.39
N GLY A 133 8.61 21.69 -0.11
CA GLY A 133 8.88 20.54 0.74
C GLY A 133 8.76 19.19 0.04
N TRP A 134 9.25 18.15 0.73
CA TRP A 134 9.12 16.74 0.32
C TRP A 134 7.84 16.10 0.90
N LEU A 135 7.13 15.33 0.08
CA LEU A 135 5.87 14.68 0.44
C LEU A 135 6.07 13.23 0.94
N THR A 136 6.71 13.09 2.11
CA THR A 136 6.92 11.80 2.80
C THR A 136 6.77 11.94 4.31
N SER A 137 6.45 10.84 5.02
CA SER A 137 6.22 10.82 6.46
C SER A 137 7.51 10.88 7.28
N GLY A 138 7.44 11.55 8.45
CA GLY A 138 8.44 11.64 9.54
C GLY A 138 9.88 12.12 9.21
N GLY A 139 10.60 12.59 10.22
CA GLY A 139 11.79 13.46 10.10
C GLY A 139 11.46 14.88 10.59
N ASP A 140 12.47 15.72 10.79
CA ASP A 140 12.28 17.13 11.16
C ASP A 140 11.49 17.85 10.05
N PRO A 141 10.33 18.47 10.35
CA PRO A 141 9.60 19.29 9.38
C PRO A 141 10.47 20.34 8.69
N ASP A 142 11.48 20.87 9.39
CA ASP A 142 12.37 21.89 8.86
C ASP A 142 13.37 21.32 7.86
N GLU A 143 13.88 20.10 8.07
CA GLU A 143 14.76 19.41 7.10
C GLU A 143 14.02 19.08 5.81
N LYS A 144 12.73 18.74 5.88
CA LYS A 144 11.91 18.43 4.71
C LYS A 144 11.53 19.64 3.89
N ALA A 145 11.56 20.82 4.49
CA ALA A 145 11.42 22.09 3.80
C ALA A 145 12.71 22.49 3.08
N MET A 146 13.77 21.67 3.15
CA MET A 146 15.04 21.89 2.46
C MET A 146 15.28 20.87 1.34
N VAL A 147 15.83 21.34 0.23
CA VAL A 147 16.22 20.50 -0.91
C VAL A 147 17.30 19.49 -0.51
N GLY A 148 18.14 19.83 0.47
CA GLY A 148 19.27 19.00 0.94
C GLY A 148 18.84 17.62 1.44
N TRP A 149 17.63 17.47 1.98
CA TRP A 149 17.14 16.18 2.46
C TRP A 149 17.12 15.10 1.37
N ALA A 150 16.80 15.44 0.11
CA ALA A 150 16.82 14.46 -0.96
C ALA A 150 18.24 13.96 -1.31
N LYS A 151 19.29 14.75 -1.02
CA LYS A 151 20.68 14.41 -1.35
C LYS A 151 21.35 13.60 -0.26
N THR A 152 21.13 13.96 1.01
CA THR A 152 21.86 13.39 2.16
C THR A 152 20.97 12.96 3.30
N GLY A 153 19.67 13.25 3.23
CA GLY A 153 18.72 12.96 4.30
C GLY A 153 18.53 11.46 4.47
N THR A 154 18.56 11.03 5.72
CA THR A 154 18.23 9.66 6.11
C THR A 154 16.82 9.62 6.69
N THR A 155 16.11 8.55 6.39
CA THR A 155 14.78 8.30 6.93
C THR A 155 14.93 7.70 8.32
N GLU A 156 14.45 8.39 9.35
CA GLU A 156 14.48 7.87 10.72
C GLU A 156 13.49 6.71 10.88
N ASN A 157 13.95 5.58 11.43
CA ASN A 157 13.12 4.37 11.59
C ASN A 157 12.33 4.02 10.30
N PRO A 158 13.03 3.68 9.20
CA PRO A 158 12.43 3.58 7.88
C PRO A 158 11.40 2.46 7.81
N VAL A 159 10.26 2.77 7.20
CA VAL A 159 9.23 1.82 6.78
C VAL A 159 9.26 1.76 5.27
N LYS A 160 9.54 0.57 4.72
CA LYS A 160 9.48 0.33 3.27
C LYS A 160 8.03 0.46 2.80
N LEU A 161 7.75 1.51 2.03
CA LEU A 161 6.41 1.76 1.48
C LEU A 161 6.31 1.20 0.06
N PHE A 162 7.36 1.38 -0.73
CA PHE A 162 7.50 0.86 -2.08
C PHE A 162 8.78 0.01 -2.17
N GLY A 163 8.71 -1.11 -2.87
CA GLY A 163 9.82 -2.03 -3.05
C GLY A 163 10.10 -2.35 -4.51
N GLU A 164 11.37 -2.57 -4.83
CA GLU A 164 11.83 -2.85 -6.20
C GLU A 164 11.03 -3.97 -6.90
N MET A 165 10.81 -5.09 -6.19
CA MET A 165 10.13 -6.26 -6.76
C MET A 165 8.64 -6.02 -7.00
N THR A 166 7.99 -5.23 -6.14
CA THR A 166 6.53 -5.04 -6.17
C THR A 166 6.12 -3.79 -6.94
N ASP A 167 6.92 -2.74 -6.91
CA ASP A 167 6.58 -1.39 -7.38
C ASP A 167 7.59 -0.85 -8.40
N GLY A 168 8.71 -1.54 -8.63
CA GLY A 168 9.76 -1.13 -9.57
C GLY A 168 10.65 0.01 -9.08
N PHE A 169 10.46 0.45 -7.82
CA PHE A 169 11.32 1.43 -7.19
C PHE A 169 11.26 1.28 -5.67
N VAL A 170 12.29 1.80 -4.98
CA VAL A 170 12.32 1.85 -3.52
C VAL A 170 11.98 3.26 -3.05
N LEU A 171 11.07 3.34 -2.09
CA LEU A 171 10.77 4.56 -1.36
C LEU A 171 10.36 4.21 0.07
N ASP A 172 11.11 4.79 1.01
CA ASP A 172 10.90 4.61 2.44
C ASP A 172 10.24 5.85 3.03
N GLY A 173 9.31 5.63 3.96
CA GLY A 173 8.74 6.69 4.80
C GLY A 173 9.21 6.53 6.24
N SER A 174 9.43 7.63 6.95
CA SER A 174 9.81 7.55 8.37
C SER A 174 8.58 7.19 9.20
N LYS A 175 8.78 6.29 10.17
CA LYS A 175 7.72 5.83 11.06
C LYS A 175 7.30 6.94 12.03
N VAL A 176 6.02 7.32 11.99
CA VAL A 176 5.42 8.26 12.95
C VAL A 176 4.63 7.46 14.00
N GLU A 177 4.97 7.64 15.27
CA GLU A 177 4.29 6.96 16.38
C GLU A 177 2.96 7.65 16.72
N VAL A 178 1.92 6.85 16.93
CA VAL A 178 0.62 7.32 17.41
C VAL A 178 0.51 6.94 18.89
N PRO A 179 0.43 7.93 19.81
CA PRO A 179 0.20 7.65 21.22
C PRO A 179 -1.10 6.87 21.40
N GLY A 180 -1.05 5.76 22.15
CA GLY A 180 -2.20 4.87 22.34
C GLY A 180 -3.36 5.42 23.18
N GLY A 181 -3.29 6.71 23.55
CA GLY A 181 -4.29 7.39 24.38
C GLY A 181 -4.67 6.59 25.63
N ARG A 182 -5.97 6.55 25.93
CA ARG A 182 -6.54 5.81 27.08
C ARG A 182 -6.55 4.28 26.90
N THR A 183 -6.37 3.78 25.69
CA THR A 183 -6.47 2.33 25.40
C THR A 183 -5.14 1.60 25.61
N GLY A 184 -4.03 2.33 25.72
CA GLY A 184 -2.68 1.76 25.84
C GLY A 184 -2.15 1.10 24.55
N ILE A 185 -3.00 0.96 23.51
CA ILE A 185 -2.63 0.34 22.25
C ILE A 185 -1.85 1.35 21.40
N ARG A 186 -0.55 1.17 21.31
CA ARG A 186 0.34 2.03 20.52
C ARG A 186 0.24 1.65 19.03
N GLY A 187 0.14 2.68 18.19
CA GLY A 187 0.15 2.53 16.74
C GLY A 187 1.35 3.25 16.14
N SER A 188 1.61 2.96 14.87
CA SER A 188 2.48 3.79 14.05
C SER A 188 2.00 3.77 12.62
N PHE A 189 2.33 4.81 11.88
CA PHE A 189 2.05 4.91 10.45
C PHE A 189 3.22 5.56 9.72
N ALA A 190 3.29 5.28 8.43
CA ALA A 190 4.17 5.97 7.48
C ALA A 190 3.37 6.19 6.20
N TRP A 191 3.74 7.21 5.43
CA TRP A 191 3.10 7.55 4.16
C TRP A 191 4.12 8.23 3.27
N ALA A 192 3.92 8.12 1.96
CA ALA A 192 4.65 8.88 0.96
C ALA A 192 3.72 9.10 -0.23
N VAL A 193 3.93 10.21 -0.94
CA VAL A 193 3.22 10.50 -2.18
C VAL A 193 4.18 10.26 -3.34
N VAL A 194 3.67 9.60 -4.37
CA VAL A 194 4.33 9.40 -5.66
C VAL A 194 3.46 10.02 -6.75
N GLN A 195 4.08 10.37 -7.88
CA GLN A 195 3.37 10.96 -9.01
C GLN A 195 3.37 10.03 -10.22
N ASP A 196 2.36 10.20 -11.07
CA ASP A 196 2.26 9.54 -12.37
C ASP A 196 2.78 10.41 -13.52
N ALA A 197 3.02 11.70 -13.27
CA ALA A 197 3.42 12.66 -14.32
C ALA A 197 4.80 12.37 -14.94
N THR A 198 5.67 11.67 -14.21
CA THR A 198 7.00 11.24 -14.67
C THR A 198 6.98 9.86 -15.35
N LYS A 199 5.84 9.17 -15.32
CA LYS A 199 5.68 7.82 -15.86
C LYS A 199 5.26 7.84 -17.32
N ALA A 200 5.72 6.85 -18.08
CA ALA A 200 5.37 6.68 -19.47
C ALA A 200 4.00 6.02 -19.63
N LYS A 201 3.14 6.64 -20.46
CA LYS A 201 1.75 6.20 -20.65
C LYS A 201 1.67 5.03 -21.63
N ILE A 202 1.10 3.89 -21.21
CA ILE A 202 1.10 2.64 -22.02
C ILE A 202 -0.07 2.49 -22.99
N ASN A 203 -1.03 3.42 -22.98
CA ASN A 203 -2.27 3.36 -23.74
C ASN A 203 -2.39 4.58 -24.69
N VAL A 204 -1.28 5.04 -25.25
CA VAL A 204 -1.25 6.18 -26.16
C VAL A 204 -1.78 5.76 -27.54
N GLY A 205 -2.96 6.26 -27.90
CA GLY A 205 -3.55 6.11 -29.23
C GLY A 205 -2.86 7.02 -30.26
N GLY A 206 -3.15 6.79 -31.54
CA GLY A 206 -2.62 7.57 -32.65
C GLY A 206 -2.42 6.72 -33.90
N PRO A 207 -2.06 7.32 -35.04
CA PRO A 207 -1.89 6.60 -36.29
C PRO A 207 -0.94 5.41 -36.15
N GLU A 208 -1.41 4.21 -36.49
CA GLU A 208 -0.63 2.97 -36.48
C GLU A 208 0.38 2.91 -37.63
N ASP A 209 0.08 3.58 -38.74
CA ASP A 209 0.94 3.62 -39.91
C ASP A 209 1.99 4.71 -39.77
N THR A 210 3.23 4.32 -39.48
CA THR A 210 4.39 5.22 -39.39
C THR A 210 4.67 5.96 -40.70
N LYS A 211 4.15 5.48 -41.84
CA LYS A 211 4.32 6.14 -43.15
C LYS A 211 3.34 7.29 -43.38
N LYS A 212 2.34 7.47 -42.51
CA LYS A 212 1.35 8.57 -42.56
C LYS A 212 1.58 9.64 -41.50
N ARG A 213 2.65 9.52 -40.71
CA ARG A 213 3.00 10.52 -39.71
C ARG A 213 3.76 11.65 -40.37
N ASP A 214 3.15 12.83 -40.42
CA ASP A 214 3.93 14.05 -40.68
C ASP A 214 4.76 14.35 -39.42
N ILE A 215 5.94 14.95 -39.58
CA ILE A 215 6.80 15.37 -38.46
C ILE A 215 6.01 16.27 -37.51
N ASN A 216 5.11 17.09 -38.03
CA ASN A 216 4.23 17.95 -37.24
C ASN A 216 3.27 17.17 -36.34
N ASP A 217 2.78 16.00 -36.78
CA ASP A 217 1.88 15.16 -35.97
C ASP A 217 2.65 14.51 -34.80
N GLU A 218 3.90 14.11 -35.02
CA GLU A 218 4.75 13.54 -33.96
C GLU A 218 5.17 14.59 -32.92
N LEU A 219 5.27 15.86 -33.31
CA LEU A 219 5.54 16.96 -32.39
C LEU A 219 4.34 17.34 -31.52
N GLN A 220 3.12 17.06 -31.95
CA GLN A 220 1.89 17.41 -31.23
C GLN A 220 1.23 16.23 -30.51
N ALA A 221 1.58 14.99 -30.87
CA ALA A 221 1.09 13.78 -30.22
C ALA A 221 2.02 13.32 -29.09
N GLN A 222 1.43 12.73 -28.06
CA GLN A 222 2.21 12.00 -27.07
C GLN A 222 2.91 10.82 -27.76
N ALA A 223 4.21 10.64 -27.52
CA ALA A 223 4.95 9.50 -28.04
C ALA A 223 4.51 8.20 -27.32
N ARG A 224 4.39 7.11 -28.08
CA ARG A 224 4.18 5.78 -27.49
C ARG A 224 5.47 5.34 -26.78
N PRO A 225 5.38 4.71 -25.60
CA PRO A 225 6.54 4.21 -24.90
C PRO A 225 7.15 3.02 -25.63
N ASP A 226 8.47 2.85 -25.47
CA ASP A 226 9.15 1.63 -25.82
C ASP A 226 9.14 0.68 -24.62
N LEU A 227 8.49 -0.47 -24.77
CA LEU A 227 8.31 -1.48 -23.73
C LEU A 227 9.30 -2.64 -23.87
N THR A 228 10.23 -2.60 -24.83
CA THR A 228 11.14 -3.72 -25.11
C THR A 228 12.00 -4.14 -23.92
N VAL A 229 12.45 -3.17 -23.11
CA VAL A 229 13.29 -3.38 -21.92
C VAL A 229 12.46 -3.71 -20.67
N SER A 230 11.13 -3.58 -20.72
CA SER A 230 10.27 -3.88 -19.57
C SER A 230 10.29 -5.39 -19.25
N ASP A 231 10.35 -5.77 -17.97
CA ASP A 231 10.25 -7.18 -17.59
C ASP A 231 8.81 -7.70 -17.66
N GLY A 232 7.83 -6.84 -17.36
CA GLY A 232 6.41 -7.20 -17.27
C GLY A 232 5.61 -6.93 -18.54
N LEU A 233 6.04 -5.96 -19.34
CA LEU A 233 5.34 -5.55 -20.55
C LEU A 233 6.08 -5.98 -21.82
N LYS A 234 5.31 -6.35 -22.84
CA LYS A 234 5.76 -6.69 -24.19
C LYS A 234 5.37 -5.54 -25.12
N GLN A 235 6.24 -5.20 -26.06
CA GLN A 235 5.94 -4.22 -27.11
C GLN A 235 4.88 -4.78 -28.07
N PRO A 236 3.68 -4.16 -28.17
CA PRO A 236 2.68 -4.54 -29.14
C PRO A 236 3.04 -4.03 -30.54
N VAL A 237 2.75 -4.82 -31.56
CA VAL A 237 3.00 -4.46 -32.97
C VAL A 237 1.94 -3.49 -33.50
N ASP A 238 0.68 -3.70 -33.15
CA ASP A 238 -0.50 -2.94 -33.60
C ASP A 238 -1.58 -2.89 -32.52
N GLY A 239 -2.67 -2.15 -32.74
CA GLY A 239 -3.85 -2.14 -31.87
C GLY A 239 -3.81 -1.13 -30.73
N TRP A 240 -2.88 -0.18 -30.75
CA TRP A 240 -2.75 0.92 -29.79
C TRP A 240 -4.02 1.77 -29.68
N ASP A 241 -4.73 2.03 -30.79
CA ASP A 241 -6.00 2.76 -30.77
C ASP A 241 -7.09 2.03 -29.98
N LYS A 242 -7.10 0.69 -30.05
CA LYS A 242 -8.03 -0.12 -29.24
C LYS A 242 -7.62 -0.09 -27.77
N ARG A 243 -6.32 -0.12 -27.48
CA ARG A 243 -5.79 -0.10 -26.11
C ARG A 243 -6.01 1.23 -25.42
N ALA A 244 -5.96 2.35 -26.15
CA ALA A 244 -6.27 3.68 -25.64
C ALA A 244 -7.64 3.75 -24.92
N ASN A 245 -8.63 3.00 -25.42
CA ASN A 245 -9.97 2.97 -24.84
C ASN A 245 -10.22 1.79 -23.89
N ARG A 246 -9.37 0.75 -23.90
CA ARG A 246 -9.59 -0.51 -23.15
C ARG A 246 -8.70 -0.63 -21.92
N VAL A 247 -7.49 -0.09 -21.98
CA VAL A 247 -6.50 -0.15 -20.90
C VAL A 247 -6.63 1.14 -20.10
N VAL A 248 -7.55 1.17 -19.12
CA VAL A 248 -7.72 2.30 -18.19
C VAL A 248 -6.99 2.10 -16.86
N SER A 249 -6.41 0.91 -16.62
CA SER A 249 -5.59 0.62 -15.43
C SER A 249 -4.52 -0.41 -15.75
N MET A 250 -3.47 -0.48 -14.93
CA MET A 250 -2.43 -1.51 -15.08
C MET A 250 -2.99 -2.94 -14.95
N ARG A 251 -4.01 -3.14 -14.10
CA ARG A 251 -4.71 -4.44 -14.01
C ARG A 251 -5.42 -4.85 -15.30
N GLN A 252 -5.85 -3.88 -16.11
CA GLN A 252 -6.41 -4.19 -17.43
C GLN A 252 -5.31 -4.42 -18.47
N ALA A 253 -4.15 -3.78 -18.32
CA ALA A 253 -2.98 -4.10 -19.14
C ALA A 253 -2.54 -5.56 -18.95
N GLU A 254 -2.64 -6.10 -17.73
CA GLU A 254 -2.40 -7.54 -17.45
C GLU A 254 -3.38 -8.50 -18.15
N LEU A 255 -4.54 -8.01 -18.59
CA LEU A 255 -5.53 -8.82 -19.32
C LEU A 255 -5.32 -8.76 -20.83
N ASP A 256 -4.46 -7.88 -21.32
CA ASP A 256 -4.14 -7.76 -22.74
C ASP A 256 -2.96 -8.70 -23.07
N PRO A 257 -3.20 -9.77 -23.87
CA PRO A 257 -2.18 -10.77 -24.19
C PRO A 257 -1.03 -10.21 -25.05
N ASP A 258 -1.23 -9.08 -25.73
CA ASP A 258 -0.19 -8.47 -26.55
C ASP A 258 0.73 -7.54 -25.75
N LEU A 259 0.21 -6.98 -24.63
CA LEU A 259 0.98 -6.17 -23.69
C LEU A 259 1.63 -7.01 -22.60
N ARG A 260 1.06 -8.15 -22.23
CA ARG A 260 1.59 -8.99 -21.15
C ARG A 260 2.78 -9.82 -21.62
N LYS A 261 3.91 -9.66 -20.93
CA LYS A 261 5.15 -10.44 -21.21
C LYS A 261 5.26 -11.71 -20.39
N SER A 262 4.82 -11.69 -19.14
CA SER A 262 4.93 -12.82 -18.21
C SER A 262 3.68 -12.98 -17.34
N ASP A 263 3.60 -14.07 -16.59
CA ASP A 263 2.55 -14.26 -15.57
C ASP A 263 2.79 -13.44 -14.30
N GLU A 264 3.93 -12.76 -14.20
CA GLU A 264 4.20 -11.84 -13.10
C GLU A 264 3.25 -10.66 -13.14
N LYS A 265 2.89 -10.15 -11.96
CA LYS A 265 2.04 -8.97 -11.85
C LYS A 265 2.74 -7.79 -12.49
N VAL A 266 2.06 -7.14 -13.43
CA VAL A 266 2.46 -5.84 -13.93
C VAL A 266 1.89 -4.83 -12.95
N ALA A 267 2.59 -4.63 -11.83
CA ALA A 267 2.27 -3.53 -10.94
C ALA A 267 2.43 -2.19 -11.66
N GLU A 268 1.85 -1.13 -11.10
CA GLU A 268 2.18 0.25 -11.46
C GLU A 268 3.65 0.49 -11.15
N ARG A 269 4.52 0.04 -12.06
CA ARG A 269 5.96 0.24 -11.96
C ARG A 269 6.23 1.74 -11.96
N GLY A 270 7.28 2.17 -11.27
CA GLY A 270 7.76 3.55 -11.26
C GLY A 270 7.91 4.19 -12.64
N ASP A 271 7.96 3.38 -13.71
CA ASP A 271 8.21 3.83 -15.08
C ASP A 271 6.94 3.94 -15.94
N PHE A 272 5.85 3.23 -15.62
CA PHE A 272 4.69 3.08 -16.52
C PHE A 272 3.36 3.36 -15.84
N THR A 273 2.44 3.98 -16.57
CA THR A 273 1.08 4.24 -16.11
C THR A 273 0.06 4.07 -17.23
N ALA A 274 -1.18 3.70 -16.86
CA ALA A 274 -2.33 3.77 -17.76
C ALA A 274 -3.03 5.14 -17.72
N ASN A 275 -2.67 5.98 -16.74
CA ASN A 275 -3.31 7.26 -16.46
C ASN A 275 -2.39 8.41 -16.82
N GLY A 276 -2.95 9.49 -17.32
CA GLY A 276 -2.18 10.68 -17.67
C GLY A 276 -3.13 11.75 -18.14
N PHE A 277 -3.24 12.80 -17.34
CA PHE A 277 -4.14 13.91 -17.55
C PHE A 277 -3.32 15.20 -17.50
N GLY A 278 -3.46 16.03 -18.53
CA GLY A 278 -2.88 17.36 -18.57
C GLY A 278 -4.00 18.39 -18.55
N LEU A 279 -3.73 19.54 -17.94
CA LEU A 279 -4.55 20.73 -18.05
C LEU A 279 -3.74 21.79 -18.79
N LEU A 280 -4.41 22.56 -19.65
CA LEU A 280 -3.81 23.70 -20.34
C LEU A 280 -3.90 24.93 -19.40
N THR A 281 -2.99 25.01 -18.44
CA THR A 281 -2.94 26.11 -17.47
C THR A 281 -1.58 26.80 -17.47
N ASP A 282 -1.58 28.11 -17.20
CA ASP A 282 -0.34 28.86 -17.01
C ASP A 282 0.10 28.73 -15.55
N VAL A 283 0.89 27.69 -15.27
CA VAL A 283 1.41 27.42 -13.93
C VAL A 283 2.24 28.56 -13.34
N VAL A 284 2.72 29.54 -14.12
CA VAL A 284 3.51 30.66 -13.60
C VAL A 284 2.61 31.76 -13.05
N ASN A 285 1.54 32.09 -13.77
CA ASN A 285 0.66 33.21 -13.43
C ASN A 285 -0.62 32.81 -12.70
N GLY A 286 -1.04 31.53 -12.80
CA GLY A 286 -2.29 31.02 -12.25
C GLY A 286 -3.43 31.19 -13.25
#